data_AF-A0A0S7X103-F1
#
_entry.id   AF-A0A0S7X103-F1
#
_cell.length_a   1.000
_cell.length_b   1.000
_cell.length_c   1.000
_cell.angle_alpha   90.00
_cell.angle_beta   90.00
_cell.angle_gamma   90.00
#
_symmetry.space_group_name_H-M   'P 1'
#
loop_
_entity.id
_entity.type
_entity.pdbx_description
1 polymer ?
#
loop_
_entity_poly.entity_id
_entity_poly.type
_entity_poly.pdbx_seq_one_letter_code
_entity_poly.pdbx_strand_id
1 'polypeptide(L)'
;MDIPTIKEFNKGVEEFRKYEKRDAMYKVATFMVSHFWNKPADIADGLGVLLLTWNQAFYRYGVFDFNKLERCIKNNYSEIKEYRNRHILTLSTSDEKNIKKMFNEFLEALQIDTGKMKGRKSPVSVAKTIHLLAPKFFPIWDDKIARAYGCYYNKNSAEQYIRFCKIMKDFSEKLKDKILYKNWSILKIIDEYNYSKYTKHWI
;
A
#
# COMPACT_ATOMS: atom_id res chain seq x y z
N MET A 1 5.90 17.74 -11.60
CA MET A 1 5.13 17.49 -10.37
C MET A 1 5.81 18.26 -9.27
N ASP A 2 5.09 19.19 -8.67
CA ASP A 2 5.68 20.09 -7.68
C ASP A 2 5.74 19.38 -6.34
N ILE A 3 6.95 19.35 -5.79
CA ILE A 3 7.22 18.78 -4.48
C ILE A 3 6.68 19.80 -3.47
N PRO A 4 5.88 19.40 -2.48
CA PRO A 4 5.43 20.34 -1.47
C PRO A 4 6.62 20.96 -0.74
N THR A 5 6.43 22.19 -0.26
CA THR A 5 7.35 22.75 0.73
C THR A 5 7.36 21.87 1.98
N ILE A 6 8.47 21.83 2.73
CA ILE A 6 8.53 21.05 3.97
C ILE A 6 7.47 21.49 4.98
N LYS A 7 7.15 22.78 5.01
CA LYS A 7 6.07 23.33 5.85
C LYS A 7 4.70 22.74 5.48
N GLU A 8 4.37 22.72 4.20
CA GLU A 8 3.12 22.12 3.70
C GLU A 8 3.08 20.62 3.95
N PHE A 9 4.18 19.92 3.69
CA PHE A 9 4.30 18.48 3.92
C PHE A 9 4.03 18.12 5.38
N ASN A 10 4.71 18.78 6.31
CA ASN A 10 4.54 18.55 7.75
C ASN A 10 3.11 18.87 8.20
N LYS A 11 2.52 19.97 7.72
CA LYS A 11 1.11 20.29 8.00
C LYS A 11 0.17 19.16 7.57
N GLY A 12 0.36 18.60 6.38
CA GLY A 12 -0.45 17.48 5.90
C GLY A 12 -0.34 16.23 6.79
N VAL A 13 0.88 15.91 7.25
CA VAL A 13 1.13 14.80 8.18
C VAL A 13 0.46 15.04 9.54
N GLU A 14 0.53 16.27 10.06
CA GLU A 14 -0.10 16.66 11.33
C GLU A 14 -1.63 16.54 11.27
N GLU A 15 -2.25 17.06 10.20
CA GLU A 15 -3.70 16.96 10.00
C GLU A 15 -4.16 15.49 9.88
N PHE A 16 -3.35 14.64 9.24
CA PHE A 16 -3.63 13.21 9.19
C PHE A 16 -3.75 12.61 10.58
N ARG A 17 -2.73 12.85 11.41
CA ARG A 17 -2.65 12.27 12.76
C ARG A 17 -3.70 12.83 13.70
N LYS A 18 -4.15 14.07 13.45
CA LYS A 18 -5.22 14.70 14.21
C LYS A 18 -6.60 14.10 13.90
N TYR A 19 -6.90 13.81 12.63
CA TYR A 19 -8.25 13.49 12.20
C TYR A 19 -8.49 12.04 11.76
N GLU A 20 -7.50 11.31 11.25
CA GLU A 20 -7.68 9.94 10.75
C GLU A 20 -7.63 8.90 11.87
N LYS A 21 -8.77 8.73 12.56
CA LYS A 21 -8.91 7.77 13.67
C LYS A 21 -8.66 6.32 13.26
N ARG A 22 -8.84 5.96 11.99
CA ARG A 22 -8.68 4.57 11.52
C ARG A 22 -7.21 4.17 11.38
N ASP A 23 -6.24 5.07 11.56
CA ASP A 23 -4.81 4.73 11.59
C ASP A 23 -4.47 3.69 12.67
N ALA A 24 -5.29 3.56 13.71
CA ALA A 24 -5.21 2.44 14.66
C ALA A 24 -5.26 1.07 13.96
N MET A 25 -6.10 0.91 12.93
CA MET A 25 -6.21 -0.36 12.18
C MET A 25 -4.93 -0.65 11.38
N TYR A 26 -4.28 0.38 10.84
CA TYR A 26 -2.98 0.24 10.19
C TYR A 26 -1.92 -0.24 11.16
N LYS A 27 -1.86 0.35 12.36
CA LYS A 27 -0.91 -0.06 13.42
C LYS A 27 -1.13 -1.51 13.84
N VAL A 28 -2.37 -1.92 14.08
CA VAL A 28 -2.73 -3.29 14.48
C VAL A 28 -2.38 -4.29 13.36
N ALA A 29 -2.77 -4.02 12.12
CA ALA A 29 -2.46 -4.91 10.99
C ALA A 29 -0.95 -5.02 10.75
N THR A 30 -0.22 -3.91 10.84
CA THR A 30 1.26 -3.90 10.72
C THR A 30 1.92 -4.73 11.82
N PHE A 31 1.42 -4.62 13.05
CA PHE A 31 1.87 -5.45 14.17
C PHE A 31 1.62 -6.92 13.90
N MET A 32 0.39 -7.32 13.51
CA MET A 32 0.04 -8.72 13.23
C MET A 32 0.91 -9.32 12.12
N VAL A 33 1.03 -8.64 10.97
CA VAL A 33 1.86 -9.10 9.84
C VAL A 33 3.33 -9.26 10.25
N SER A 34 3.83 -8.38 11.11
CA SER A 34 5.23 -8.45 11.59
C SER A 34 5.44 -9.51 12.66
N HIS A 35 4.49 -9.67 13.59
CA HIS A 35 4.53 -10.64 14.68
C HIS A 35 4.43 -12.07 14.15
N PHE A 36 3.55 -12.30 13.17
CA PHE A 36 3.33 -13.61 12.57
C PHE A 36 4.18 -13.84 11.31
N TRP A 37 5.28 -13.11 11.15
CA TRP A 37 6.20 -13.34 10.03
C TRP A 37 6.66 -14.81 9.99
N ASN A 38 6.75 -15.40 8.79
CA ASN A 38 6.90 -16.84 8.52
C ASN A 38 5.67 -17.73 8.78
N LYS A 39 4.49 -17.18 9.13
CA LYS A 39 3.23 -17.93 9.23
C LYS A 39 2.20 -17.37 8.24
N PRO A 40 2.17 -17.87 6.99
CA PRO A 40 1.36 -17.28 5.92
C PRO A 40 -0.14 -17.15 6.22
N ALA A 41 -0.72 -18.11 6.95
CA ALA A 41 -2.13 -18.07 7.34
C ALA A 41 -2.40 -16.87 8.27
N ASP A 42 -1.63 -16.74 9.34
CA ASP A 42 -1.74 -15.62 10.28
C ASP A 42 -1.39 -14.25 9.64
N ILE A 43 -0.47 -14.24 8.66
CA ILE A 43 -0.21 -13.04 7.85
C ILE A 43 -1.46 -12.66 7.04
N ALA A 44 -2.14 -13.62 6.42
CA ALA A 44 -3.37 -13.39 5.66
C ALA A 44 -4.47 -12.80 6.57
N ASP A 45 -4.59 -13.27 7.81
CA ASP A 45 -5.52 -12.73 8.80
C ASP A 45 -5.17 -11.27 9.16
N GLY A 46 -3.89 -10.98 9.41
CA GLY A 46 -3.42 -9.62 9.66
C GLY A 46 -3.67 -8.66 8.48
N LEU A 47 -3.52 -9.13 7.25
CA LEU A 47 -3.88 -8.37 6.04
C LEU A 47 -5.40 -8.14 5.95
N GLY A 48 -6.20 -9.13 6.35
CA GLY A 48 -7.66 -9.02 6.43
C GLY A 48 -8.13 -7.90 7.34
N VAL A 49 -7.47 -7.70 8.49
CA VAL A 49 -7.78 -6.58 9.40
C VAL A 49 -7.70 -5.25 8.68
N LEU A 50 -6.62 -4.98 7.92
CA LEU A 50 -6.50 -3.72 7.17
C LEU A 50 -7.50 -3.68 6.02
N LEU A 51 -7.58 -4.72 5.19
CA LEU A 51 -8.37 -4.68 3.96
C LEU A 51 -9.86 -4.51 4.25
N LEU A 52 -10.40 -5.23 5.23
CA LEU A 52 -11.83 -5.19 5.55
C LEU A 52 -12.22 -3.92 6.32
N THR A 53 -11.27 -3.19 6.92
CA THR A 53 -11.54 -1.92 7.62
C THR A 53 -11.19 -0.69 6.78
N TRP A 54 -10.00 -0.63 6.20
CA TRP A 54 -9.52 0.49 5.37
C TRP A 54 -9.99 0.43 3.92
N ASN A 55 -10.39 -0.74 3.41
CA ASN A 55 -10.99 -0.87 2.08
C ASN A 55 -12.44 -1.38 2.15
N GLN A 56 -13.13 -1.06 3.25
CA GLN A 56 -14.51 -1.49 3.54
C GLN A 56 -15.50 -1.13 2.42
N ALA A 57 -15.35 0.04 1.77
CA ALA A 57 -16.21 0.45 0.68
C ALA A 57 -16.19 -0.53 -0.51
N PHE A 58 -15.08 -1.22 -0.73
CA PHE A 58 -14.95 -2.28 -1.73
C PHE A 58 -15.49 -3.62 -1.21
N TYR A 59 -15.07 -4.03 -0.01
CA TYR A 59 -15.40 -5.34 0.55
C TYR A 59 -16.79 -5.45 1.21
N ARG A 60 -17.57 -4.36 1.29
CA ARG A 60 -18.98 -4.41 1.72
C ARG A 60 -19.87 -5.25 0.81
N TYR A 61 -19.41 -5.60 -0.40
CA TYR A 61 -20.14 -6.39 -1.38
C TYR A 61 -19.77 -7.88 -1.40
N GLY A 62 -18.83 -8.29 -0.55
CA GLY A 62 -18.28 -9.62 -0.49
C GLY A 62 -16.82 -9.58 -0.05
N VAL A 63 -16.32 -10.70 0.47
CA VAL A 63 -14.95 -10.84 0.98
C VAL A 63 -14.10 -11.64 0.00
N PHE A 64 -12.78 -11.53 0.11
CA PHE A 64 -11.84 -12.39 -0.60
C PHE A 64 -11.66 -13.72 0.15
N ASP A 65 -11.08 -14.72 -0.52
CA ASP A 65 -10.80 -16.03 0.06
C ASP A 65 -9.42 -16.01 0.76
N PHE A 66 -9.43 -16.17 2.08
CA PHE A 66 -8.20 -16.19 2.90
C PHE A 66 -7.26 -17.34 2.52
N ASN A 67 -7.77 -18.49 2.09
CA ASN A 67 -6.93 -19.62 1.64
C ASN A 67 -6.27 -19.32 0.29
N LYS A 68 -6.92 -18.54 -0.59
CA LYS A 68 -6.28 -18.04 -1.82
C LYS A 68 -5.20 -17.02 -1.50
N LEU A 69 -5.45 -16.11 -0.56
CA LEU A 69 -4.46 -15.13 -0.11
C LEU A 69 -3.25 -15.80 0.54
N GLU A 70 -3.45 -16.77 1.43
CA GLU A 70 -2.38 -17.55 2.06
C GLU A 70 -1.49 -18.23 1.00
N ARG A 71 -2.10 -18.92 0.02
CA ARG A 71 -1.36 -19.54 -1.08
C ARG A 71 -0.58 -18.53 -1.91
N CYS A 72 -1.18 -17.36 -2.19
CA CYS A 72 -0.50 -16.27 -2.89
C CYS A 72 0.74 -15.79 -2.12
N ILE A 73 0.62 -15.61 -0.80
CA ILE A 73 1.74 -15.23 0.08
C ILE A 73 2.83 -16.30 0.06
N LYS A 74 2.46 -17.59 0.16
CA LYS A 74 3.41 -18.72 0.10
C LYS A 74 4.18 -18.73 -1.22
N ASN A 75 3.48 -18.60 -2.34
CA ASN A 75 4.08 -18.64 -3.68
C ASN A 75 5.05 -17.48 -3.94
N ASN A 76 4.81 -16.32 -3.32
CA ASN A 76 5.63 -15.12 -3.48
C ASN A 76 6.59 -14.87 -2.30
N TYR A 77 6.70 -15.79 -1.34
CA TYR A 77 7.32 -15.52 -0.04
C TYR A 77 8.77 -15.03 -0.14
N SER A 78 9.56 -15.64 -1.03
CA SER A 78 10.96 -15.27 -1.23
C SER A 78 11.10 -13.84 -1.77
N GLU A 79 10.31 -13.49 -2.79
CA GLU A 79 10.31 -12.14 -3.40
C GLU A 79 9.82 -11.09 -2.38
N ILE A 80 8.73 -11.39 -1.66
CA ILE A 80 8.21 -10.50 -0.61
C ILE A 80 9.27 -10.26 0.48
N LYS A 81 9.95 -11.31 0.93
CA LYS A 81 11.01 -11.20 1.95
C LYS A 81 12.18 -10.36 1.47
N GLU A 82 12.56 -10.47 0.21
CA GLU A 82 13.59 -9.63 -0.40
C GLU A 82 13.17 -8.15 -0.34
N TYR A 83 11.98 -7.81 -0.87
CA TYR A 83 11.48 -6.44 -0.87
C TYR A 83 11.27 -5.88 0.55
N ARG A 84 10.84 -6.70 1.51
CA ARG A 84 10.67 -6.28 2.91
C ARG A 84 11.96 -5.76 3.55
N ASN A 85 13.09 -6.32 3.16
CA ASN A 85 14.41 -5.93 3.66
C ASN A 85 15.04 -4.77 2.87
N ARG A 86 14.40 -4.34 1.78
CA ARG A 86 14.85 -3.26 0.92
C ARG A 86 14.14 -1.94 1.25
N HIS A 87 14.75 -0.85 0.80
CA HIS A 87 14.17 0.48 0.85
C HIS A 87 13.78 0.92 -0.56
N ILE A 88 12.70 1.70 -0.74
CA ILE A 88 12.21 2.17 -2.05
C ILE A 88 13.29 2.86 -2.89
N LEU A 89 14.27 3.49 -2.23
CA LEU A 89 15.43 4.10 -2.89
C LEU A 89 16.26 3.11 -3.72
N THR A 90 16.18 1.81 -3.39
CA THR A 90 16.82 0.72 -4.13
C THR A 90 15.97 0.17 -5.26
N LEU A 91 14.78 0.72 -5.53
CA LEU A 91 13.95 0.33 -6.68
C LEU A 91 14.72 0.60 -7.98
N SER A 92 14.71 -0.40 -8.86
CA SER A 92 15.40 -0.41 -10.14
C SER A 92 14.54 -1.01 -11.25
N THR A 93 15.02 -0.95 -12.49
CA THR A 93 14.31 -1.50 -13.65
C THR A 93 14.23 -3.02 -13.65
N SER A 94 15.20 -3.72 -13.03
CA SER A 94 15.19 -5.18 -12.91
C SER A 94 14.06 -5.69 -12.02
N ASP A 95 13.53 -4.84 -11.12
CA ASP A 95 12.43 -5.20 -10.23
C ASP A 95 11.06 -5.25 -10.94
N GLU A 96 10.90 -4.52 -12.06
CA GLU A 96 9.59 -4.24 -12.65
C GLU A 96 8.85 -5.49 -13.09
N LYS A 97 9.56 -6.48 -13.64
CA LYS A 97 8.96 -7.75 -14.07
C LYS A 97 8.38 -8.52 -12.89
N ASN A 98 9.13 -8.61 -11.79
CA ASN A 98 8.72 -9.34 -10.59
C ASN A 98 7.58 -8.60 -9.86
N ILE A 99 7.69 -7.27 -9.72
CA ILE A 99 6.62 -6.45 -9.16
C ILE A 99 5.33 -6.63 -9.97
N LYS A 100 5.39 -6.60 -11.31
CA LYS A 100 4.22 -6.77 -12.17
C LYS A 100 3.57 -8.15 -11.98
N LYS A 101 4.38 -9.21 -11.95
CA LYS A 101 3.92 -10.58 -11.74
C LYS A 101 3.22 -10.71 -10.39
N MET A 102 3.92 -10.37 -9.31
CA MET A 102 3.41 -10.43 -7.94
C MET A 102 2.12 -9.59 -7.79
N PHE A 103 2.10 -8.37 -8.35
CA PHE A 103 0.92 -7.51 -8.31
C PHE A 103 -0.32 -8.19 -8.92
N ASN A 104 -0.17 -8.83 -10.09
CA ASN A 104 -1.28 -9.51 -10.75
C ASN A 104 -1.72 -10.77 -9.98
N GLU A 105 -0.80 -11.52 -9.38
CA GLU A 105 -1.15 -12.68 -8.54
C GLU A 105 -1.96 -12.26 -7.31
N PHE A 106 -1.55 -11.18 -6.62
CA PHE A 106 -2.35 -10.61 -5.53
C PHE A 106 -3.68 -10.04 -6.02
N LEU A 107 -3.74 -9.49 -7.24
CA LEU A 107 -4.98 -8.98 -7.82
C LEU A 107 -6.02 -10.09 -8.00
N GLU A 108 -5.60 -11.29 -8.41
CA GLU A 108 -6.46 -12.47 -8.47
C GLU A 108 -6.84 -12.98 -7.08
N ALA A 109 -5.88 -13.06 -6.15
CA ALA A 109 -6.12 -13.61 -4.81
C ALA A 109 -7.06 -12.74 -3.96
N LEU A 110 -7.03 -11.41 -4.17
CA LEU A 110 -7.79 -10.44 -3.38
C LEU A 110 -9.14 -10.03 -4.02
N GLN A 111 -9.51 -10.63 -5.15
CA GLN A 111 -10.80 -10.39 -5.76
C GLN A 111 -11.94 -10.85 -4.84
N ILE A 112 -13.12 -10.25 -4.98
CA ILE A 112 -14.30 -10.68 -4.25
C ILE A 112 -14.61 -12.14 -4.63
N ASP A 113 -14.71 -13.04 -3.66
CA ASP A 113 -14.93 -14.47 -3.91
C ASP A 113 -16.40 -14.89 -3.73
N THR A 114 -17.20 -14.05 -3.05
CA THR A 114 -18.59 -14.34 -2.69
C THR A 114 -19.56 -13.24 -3.16
N GLY A 115 -20.83 -13.61 -3.30
CA GLY A 115 -21.91 -12.66 -3.63
C GLY A 115 -21.93 -12.17 -5.08
N LYS A 116 -22.76 -11.15 -5.34
CA LYS A 116 -23.06 -10.63 -6.69
C LYS A 116 -21.87 -9.99 -7.39
N MET A 117 -20.87 -9.54 -6.62
CA MET A 117 -19.66 -8.90 -7.16
C MET A 117 -18.47 -9.87 -7.26
N LYS A 118 -18.72 -11.19 -7.22
CA LYS A 118 -17.68 -12.21 -7.37
C LYS A 118 -16.82 -11.97 -8.62
N GLY A 119 -15.50 -12.09 -8.47
CA GLY A 119 -14.51 -11.81 -9.51
C GLY A 119 -14.13 -10.33 -9.65
N ARG A 120 -14.78 -9.41 -8.93
CA ARG A 120 -14.39 -8.00 -8.95
C ARG A 120 -13.03 -7.83 -8.27
N LYS A 121 -12.14 -7.10 -8.95
CA LYS A 121 -10.75 -6.85 -8.52
C LYS A 121 -10.56 -5.44 -7.97
N SER A 122 -9.54 -5.26 -7.13
CA SER A 122 -9.18 -3.98 -6.51
C SER A 122 -7.67 -3.78 -6.49
N PRO A 123 -7.12 -2.98 -7.42
CA PRO A 123 -5.69 -2.58 -7.39
C PRO A 123 -5.30 -1.90 -6.07
N VAL A 124 -6.22 -1.16 -5.45
CA VAL A 124 -6.04 -0.55 -4.12
C VAL A 124 -5.82 -1.60 -3.03
N SER A 125 -6.51 -2.73 -3.09
CA SER A 125 -6.32 -3.83 -2.13
C SER A 125 -4.93 -4.45 -2.28
N VAL A 126 -4.46 -4.61 -3.52
CA VAL A 126 -3.10 -5.10 -3.80
C VAL A 126 -2.06 -4.15 -3.21
N ALA A 127 -2.13 -2.86 -3.52
CA ALA A 127 -1.18 -1.87 -3.02
C ALA A 127 -1.12 -1.80 -1.49
N LYS A 128 -2.27 -1.83 -0.81
CA LYS A 128 -2.33 -1.87 0.66
C LYS A 128 -1.71 -3.16 1.21
N THR A 129 -1.94 -4.28 0.55
CA THR A 129 -1.42 -5.60 0.95
C THR A 129 0.09 -5.66 0.85
N ILE A 130 0.66 -5.37 -0.33
CA ILE A 130 2.10 -5.44 -0.54
C ILE A 130 2.85 -4.36 0.26
N HIS A 131 2.22 -3.22 0.56
CA HIS A 131 2.75 -2.26 1.51
C HIS A 131 2.89 -2.85 2.92
N LEU A 132 1.87 -3.49 3.48
CA LEU A 132 2.00 -4.11 4.82
C LEU A 132 3.08 -5.21 4.85
N LEU A 133 3.23 -5.94 3.75
CA LEU A 133 4.24 -6.98 3.62
C LEU A 133 5.67 -6.40 3.52
N ALA A 134 5.86 -5.27 2.82
CA ALA A 134 7.15 -4.60 2.66
C ALA A 134 7.01 -3.06 2.76
N PRO A 135 6.81 -2.52 3.98
CA PRO A 135 6.37 -1.13 4.19
C PRO A 135 7.41 -0.07 3.84
N LYS A 136 8.69 -0.46 3.73
CA LYS A 136 9.79 0.42 3.33
C LYS A 136 10.01 0.45 1.81
N PHE A 137 9.38 -0.46 1.06
CA PHE A 137 9.61 -0.63 -0.37
C PHE A 137 8.38 -0.30 -1.22
N PHE A 138 7.19 -0.75 -0.81
CA PHE A 138 5.98 -0.53 -1.60
C PHE A 138 5.13 0.61 -1.04
N PRO A 139 4.72 1.61 -1.85
CA PRO A 139 3.85 2.69 -1.38
C PRO A 139 2.37 2.28 -1.35
N ILE A 140 1.60 2.92 -0.46
CA ILE A 140 0.14 2.82 -0.45
C ILE A 140 -0.44 3.65 -1.61
N TRP A 141 -1.51 3.14 -2.20
CA TRP A 141 -2.12 3.70 -3.40
C TRP A 141 -3.65 3.62 -3.31
N ASP A 142 -4.33 4.77 -3.34
CA ASP A 142 -5.79 4.89 -3.38
C ASP A 142 -6.26 5.60 -4.66
N ASP A 143 -7.59 5.68 -4.89
CA ASP A 143 -8.16 6.29 -6.10
C ASP A 143 -7.75 7.75 -6.30
N LYS A 144 -7.90 8.57 -5.26
CA LYS A 144 -7.70 10.03 -5.34
C LYS A 144 -6.22 10.36 -5.46
N ILE A 145 -5.37 9.66 -4.71
CA ILE A 145 -3.92 9.74 -4.80
C ILE A 145 -3.47 9.27 -6.19
N ALA A 146 -3.94 8.11 -6.67
CA ALA A 146 -3.58 7.60 -8.00
C ALA A 146 -3.88 8.62 -9.11
N ARG A 147 -5.04 9.28 -9.06
CA ARG A 147 -5.42 10.35 -10.01
C ARG A 147 -4.51 11.57 -9.89
N ALA A 148 -4.26 12.05 -8.68
CA ALA A 148 -3.39 13.21 -8.44
C ALA A 148 -1.97 13.00 -9.00
N TYR A 149 -1.48 11.76 -8.96
CA TYR A 149 -0.17 11.38 -9.50
C TYR A 149 -0.21 10.92 -10.97
N GLY A 150 -1.35 11.02 -11.66
CA GLY A 150 -1.50 10.59 -13.05
C GLY A 150 -1.31 9.09 -13.27
N CYS A 151 -1.43 8.30 -12.20
CA CYS A 151 -1.24 6.86 -12.16
C CYS A 151 -2.58 6.15 -11.93
N TYR A 152 -3.68 6.63 -12.51
CA TYR A 152 -4.98 6.00 -12.32
C TYR A 152 -5.02 4.59 -12.95
N TYR A 153 -5.71 3.64 -12.30
CA TYR A 153 -5.60 2.20 -12.53
C TYR A 153 -6.80 1.56 -13.25
N ASN A 154 -7.50 2.32 -14.10
CA ASN A 154 -8.58 1.78 -14.94
C ASN A 154 -8.10 0.80 -16.02
N LYS A 155 -6.86 0.94 -16.47
CA LYS A 155 -6.19 0.09 -17.45
C LYS A 155 -4.76 -0.17 -16.97
N ASN A 156 -4.23 -1.37 -17.22
CA ASN A 156 -2.83 -1.72 -16.95
C ASN A 156 -2.41 -1.38 -15.50
N SER A 157 -3.21 -1.84 -14.52
CA SER A 157 -3.06 -1.40 -13.13
C SER A 157 -1.69 -1.71 -12.52
N ALA A 158 -1.04 -2.82 -12.93
CA ALA A 158 0.30 -3.16 -12.46
C ALA A 158 1.36 -2.16 -12.98
N GLU A 159 1.28 -1.78 -14.25
CA GLU A 159 2.17 -0.78 -14.86
C GLU A 159 1.99 0.59 -14.22
N GLN A 160 0.75 0.98 -13.97
CA GLN A 160 0.42 2.23 -13.29
C GLN A 160 0.94 2.24 -11.85
N TYR A 161 0.90 1.10 -11.16
CA TYR A 161 1.46 0.97 -9.82
C TYR A 161 3.00 1.05 -9.83
N ILE A 162 3.67 0.41 -10.80
CA ILE A 162 5.13 0.51 -10.97
C ILE A 162 5.54 1.97 -11.24
N ARG A 163 4.80 2.67 -12.11
CA ARG A 163 5.02 4.10 -12.34
C ARG A 163 4.87 4.91 -11.05
N PHE A 164 3.84 4.60 -10.25
CA PHE A 164 3.66 5.24 -8.95
C PHE A 164 4.82 4.95 -7.99
N CYS A 165 5.34 3.72 -7.95
CA CYS A 165 6.52 3.37 -7.16
C CYS A 165 7.74 4.22 -7.55
N LYS A 166 7.99 4.44 -8.85
CA LYS A 166 9.07 5.31 -9.33
C LYS A 166 8.89 6.76 -8.85
N ILE A 167 7.67 7.30 -8.92
CA ILE A 167 7.40 8.66 -8.42
C ILE A 167 7.61 8.74 -6.90
N MET A 168 7.20 7.72 -6.15
CA MET A 168 7.38 7.66 -4.69
C MET A 168 8.86 7.48 -4.29
N LYS A 169 9.66 6.81 -5.12
CA LYS A 169 11.13 6.79 -4.99
C LYS A 169 11.68 8.21 -5.07
N ASP A 170 11.39 8.93 -6.15
CA ASP A 170 11.87 10.30 -6.35
C ASP A 170 11.41 11.24 -5.22
N PHE A 171 10.16 11.10 -4.78
CA PHE A 171 9.62 11.86 -3.66
C PHE A 171 10.38 11.54 -2.36
N SER A 172 10.65 10.26 -2.09
CA SER A 172 11.43 9.82 -0.94
C SER A 172 12.87 10.38 -0.96
N GLU A 173 13.53 10.41 -2.11
CA GLU A 173 14.88 10.97 -2.26
C GLU A 173 14.95 12.44 -1.85
N LYS A 174 13.94 13.22 -2.23
CA LYS A 174 13.87 14.66 -1.98
C LYS A 174 13.55 15.01 -0.52
N LEU A 175 12.97 14.07 0.21
CA LEU A 175 12.57 14.23 1.62
C LEU A 175 13.52 13.58 2.63
N LYS A 176 14.41 12.67 2.20
CA LYS A 176 15.20 11.79 3.10
C LYS A 176 15.89 12.50 4.27
N ASP A 177 16.38 13.72 4.07
CA ASP A 177 17.12 14.50 5.07
C ASP A 177 16.27 15.57 5.79
N LYS A 178 14.98 15.67 5.44
CA LYS A 178 14.11 16.81 5.82
C LYS A 178 12.93 16.43 6.71
N ILE A 179 12.73 15.15 6.99
CA ILE A 179 11.58 14.65 7.74
C ILE A 179 11.88 14.59 9.24
N LEU A 180 10.95 15.12 10.04
CA LEU A 180 11.00 15.11 11.51
C LEU A 180 10.66 13.74 12.12
N TYR A 181 9.90 12.90 11.40
CA TYR A 181 9.30 11.67 11.90
C TYR A 181 10.11 10.40 11.58
N LYS A 182 11.29 10.23 12.20
CA LYS A 182 12.24 9.13 11.88
C LYS A 182 11.76 7.71 12.24
N ASN A 183 10.74 7.57 13.08
CA ASN A 183 10.30 6.25 13.58
C ASN A 183 9.35 5.51 12.61
N TRP A 184 8.94 6.13 11.51
CA TRP A 184 7.98 5.57 10.56
C TRP A 184 8.63 5.37 9.19
N SER A 185 8.08 4.43 8.41
CA SER A 185 8.48 4.31 7.00
C SER A 185 8.22 5.64 6.27
N ILE A 186 9.20 6.13 5.52
CA ILE A 186 9.06 7.33 4.69
C ILE A 186 7.84 7.25 3.77
N LEU A 187 7.53 6.06 3.26
CA LEU A 187 6.37 5.83 2.40
C LEU A 187 5.04 5.97 3.15
N LYS A 188 4.97 5.58 4.42
CA LYS A 188 3.77 5.80 5.24
C LYS A 188 3.60 7.29 5.54
N ILE A 189 4.67 8.02 5.81
CA ILE A 189 4.60 9.46 6.06
C ILE A 189 4.16 10.22 4.78
N ILE A 190 4.68 9.82 3.62
CA ILE A 190 4.22 10.34 2.32
C ILE A 190 2.74 10.03 2.10
N ASP A 191 2.29 8.82 2.43
CA ASP A 191 0.87 8.44 2.37
C ASP A 191 -0.01 9.31 3.29
N GLU A 192 0.42 9.59 4.53
CA GLU A 192 -0.30 10.49 5.46
C GLU A 192 -0.52 11.88 4.84
N TYR A 193 0.54 12.48 4.29
CA TYR A 193 0.45 13.75 3.58
C TYR A 193 -0.48 13.66 2.36
N ASN A 194 -0.30 12.64 1.52
CA ASN A 194 -1.10 12.45 0.30
C ASN A 194 -2.58 12.27 0.63
N TYR A 195 -2.89 11.55 1.70
CA TYR A 195 -4.24 11.32 2.16
C TYR A 195 -4.89 12.64 2.62
N SER A 196 -4.17 13.44 3.43
CA SER A 196 -4.65 14.75 3.88
C SER A 196 -4.91 15.69 2.71
N LYS A 197 -4.00 15.77 1.74
CA LYS A 197 -4.09 16.70 0.60
C LYS A 197 -5.09 16.26 -0.46
N TYR A 198 -4.97 15.02 -0.94
CA TYR A 198 -5.70 14.56 -2.12
C TYR A 198 -6.97 13.81 -1.76
N THR A 199 -6.99 13.09 -0.64
CA THR A 199 -8.14 12.25 -0.27
C THR A 199 -9.16 13.01 0.57
N LYS A 200 -8.69 13.78 1.56
CA LYS A 200 -9.53 14.49 2.54
C LYS A 200 -9.60 16.00 2.36
N HIS A 201 -8.64 16.60 1.67
CA HIS A 201 -8.55 18.06 1.48
C HIS A 201 -8.50 18.83 2.82
N TRP A 202 -7.75 18.30 3.79
CA TRP A 202 -7.47 19.00 5.06
C TRP A 202 -6.40 20.09 4.90
N ILE A 203 -5.63 20.02 3.82
CA ILE A 203 -4.65 21.01 3.39
C ILE A 203 -4.78 21.30 1.90
#